data_AF-A0A3B1ACM9-F1
#
_entry.id   AF-A0A3B1ACM9-F1
#
_cell.length_a   1.000
_cell.length_b   1.000
_cell.length_c   1.000
_cell.angle_alpha   90.00
_cell.angle_beta   90.00
_cell.angle_gamma   90.00
#
_symmetry.space_group_name_H-M   'P 1'
#
loop_
_entity.id
_entity.type
_entity.pdbx_description
1 polymer ?
#
loop_
_entity_poly.entity_id
_entity_poly.type
_entity_poly.pdbx_seq_one_letter_code
_entity_poly.pdbx_strand_id
1 'polypeptide(L)'
;MACVNINRIEFDQDSRRALNEIRTKLKLYKYLKSSMVGGTLLVILSGKDLKSVYTNIKTTDFQALGQALNAIAGIQKRELHRIAALQVMERVPSINRSFWEGIENGCKI
;
A
#
# COMPACT_ATOMS: atom_id res chain seq x y z
N MET A 1 1.54 -5.47 -16.55
CA MET A 1 0.12 -5.03 -16.39
C MET A 1 0.13 -3.56 -15.98
N ALA A 2 -0.85 -2.77 -16.44
CA ALA A 2 -0.90 -1.34 -16.11
C ALA A 2 -1.18 -1.16 -14.60
N CYS A 3 -0.42 -0.28 -13.95
CA CYS A 3 -0.67 0.13 -12.58
C CYS A 3 -2.10 0.68 -12.47
N VAL A 4 -2.81 0.30 -11.40
CA VAL A 4 -4.20 0.73 -11.19
C VAL A 4 -4.22 2.19 -10.75
N ASN A 5 -5.20 2.95 -11.24
CA ASN A 5 -5.51 4.28 -10.71
C ASN A 5 -6.73 4.15 -9.81
N ILE A 6 -6.62 4.62 -8.57
CA ILE A 6 -7.69 4.49 -7.58
C ILE A 6 -8.20 5.88 -7.24
N ASN A 7 -9.43 6.16 -7.62
CA ASN A 7 -10.07 7.44 -7.35
C ASN A 7 -11.04 7.31 -6.19
N ARG A 8 -10.96 8.22 -5.22
CA ARG A 8 -11.85 8.32 -4.06
C ARG A 8 -11.98 7.01 -3.28
N ILE A 9 -10.86 6.46 -2.82
CA ILE A 9 -10.90 5.36 -1.85
C ILE A 9 -11.22 5.89 -0.45
N GLU A 10 -12.16 5.24 0.21
CA GLU A 10 -12.33 5.29 1.66
C GLU A 10 -11.90 3.94 2.25
N PHE A 11 -10.95 3.98 3.18
CA PHE A 11 -10.45 2.76 3.82
C PHE A 11 -11.42 2.30 4.90
N ASP A 12 -11.91 1.08 4.80
CA ASP A 12 -12.71 0.45 5.86
C ASP A 12 -11.87 0.10 7.10
N GLN A 13 -12.53 -0.42 8.13
CA GLN A 13 -11.90 -0.71 9.42
C GLN A 13 -10.75 -1.71 9.29
N ASP A 14 -10.89 -2.72 8.45
CA ASP A 14 -9.87 -3.75 8.27
C ASP A 14 -8.67 -3.22 7.50
N SER A 15 -8.89 -2.40 6.45
CA SER A 15 -7.83 -1.72 5.72
C SER A 15 -7.05 -0.80 6.64
N ARG A 16 -7.74 -0.04 7.49
CA ARG A 16 -7.10 0.84 8.49
C ARG A 16 -6.28 0.04 9.51
N ARG A 17 -6.75 -1.14 9.93
CA ARG A 17 -6.01 -2.03 10.84
C ARG A 17 -4.73 -2.55 10.17
N ALA A 18 -4.82 -3.03 8.94
CA ALA A 18 -3.66 -3.51 8.18
C ALA A 18 -2.63 -2.39 7.92
N LEU A 19 -3.09 -1.17 7.60
CA LEU A 19 -2.21 -0.01 7.46
C LEU A 19 -1.51 0.37 8.77
N ASN A 20 -2.21 0.26 9.91
CA ASN A 20 -1.58 0.41 11.21
C ASN A 20 -0.56 -0.69 11.51
N GLU A 21 -0.80 -1.94 11.11
CA GLU A 21 0.20 -3.02 11.21
C GLU A 21 1.46 -2.71 10.40
N ILE A 22 1.32 -2.18 9.17
CA ILE A 22 2.47 -1.77 8.36
C ILE A 22 3.25 -0.65 9.07
N ARG A 23 2.55 0.32 9.66
CA ARG A 23 3.15 1.43 10.40
C ARG A 23 3.91 0.96 11.65
N THR A 24 3.36 0.02 12.42
CA THR A 24 4.01 -0.50 13.63
C THR A 24 5.28 -1.30 13.31
N LYS A 25 5.40 -1.82 12.08
CA LYS A 25 6.63 -2.42 11.56
C LYS A 25 7.63 -1.32 11.16
N LEU A 26 8.20 -0.64 12.17
CA LEU A 26 9.11 0.51 12.05
C LEU A 26 10.22 0.36 11.01
N LYS A 27 10.80 -0.85 10.87
CA LYS A 27 11.82 -1.11 9.85
C LYS A 27 11.25 -0.99 8.43
N LEU A 28 10.15 -1.67 8.15
CA LEU A 28 9.45 -1.61 6.85
C LEU A 28 9.04 -0.16 6.53
N TYR A 29 8.42 0.52 7.48
CA TYR A 29 8.01 1.91 7.32
C TYR A 29 9.21 2.86 7.06
N LYS A 30 10.30 2.74 7.82
CA LYS A 30 11.49 3.58 7.65
C LYS A 30 12.08 3.41 6.24
N TYR A 31 12.17 2.19 5.74
CA TYR A 31 12.66 1.94 4.39
C TYR A 31 11.72 2.48 3.32
N LEU A 32 10.42 2.20 3.41
CA LEU A 32 9.42 2.74 2.48
C LEU A 32 9.47 4.27 2.44
N LYS A 33 9.62 4.92 3.60
CA LYS A 33 9.76 6.37 3.71
C LYS A 33 11.04 6.91 3.07
N SER A 34 12.16 6.19 3.17
CA SER A 34 13.42 6.60 2.54
C SER A 34 13.43 6.39 1.03
N SER A 35 12.69 5.39 0.53
CA SER A 35 12.72 5.01 -0.88
C SER A 35 11.58 5.60 -1.70
N MET A 36 10.42 5.86 -1.10
CA MET A 36 9.29 6.52 -1.79
C MET A 36 9.40 8.03 -1.62
N VAL A 37 9.59 8.76 -2.70
CA VAL A 37 9.59 10.23 -2.68
C VAL A 37 8.15 10.73 -2.64
N GLY A 38 7.68 11.13 -1.45
CA GLY A 38 6.56 12.09 -1.29
C GLY A 38 5.22 11.77 -1.97
N GLY A 39 4.84 10.49 -2.12
CA GLY A 39 3.58 10.08 -2.75
C GLY A 39 2.39 9.97 -1.79
N THR A 40 1.17 10.04 -2.32
CA THR A 40 -0.08 9.86 -1.57
C THR A 40 -0.11 8.49 -0.88
N LEU A 41 0.45 7.47 -1.54
CA LEU A 41 0.56 6.13 -0.96
C LEU A 41 1.48 6.07 0.26
N LEU A 42 2.57 6.86 0.29
CA LEU A 42 3.43 6.94 1.48
C LEU A 42 2.69 7.55 2.68
N VAL A 43 1.87 8.58 2.43
CA VAL A 43 1.03 9.21 3.47
C VAL A 43 0.03 8.18 4.01
N ILE A 44 -0.63 7.42 3.14
CA ILE A 44 -1.55 6.33 3.53
C ILE A 44 -0.83 5.26 4.35
N LEU A 45 0.32 4.77 3.89
CA LEU A 45 1.11 3.74 4.59
C LEU A 45 1.66 4.24 5.93
N SER A 46 1.84 5.55 6.10
CA SER A 46 2.19 6.16 7.39
C SER A 46 1.03 6.20 8.40
N GLY A 47 -0.18 5.82 7.97
CA GLY A 47 -1.40 5.89 8.75
C GLY A 47 -1.87 7.32 9.07
N LYS A 48 -1.30 8.32 8.39
CA LYS A 48 -1.73 9.72 8.46
C LYS A 48 -2.92 9.90 7.49
N ASP A 49 -3.95 10.59 7.94
CA ASP A 49 -5.19 10.87 7.17
C ASP A 49 -6.07 9.66 6.77
N LEU A 50 -6.00 8.54 7.50
CA LEU A 50 -6.93 7.40 7.27
C LEU A 50 -8.37 7.64 7.76
N LYS A 51 -8.70 8.84 8.25
CA LYS A 51 -10.03 9.19 8.76
C LYS A 51 -10.84 9.90 7.67
N SER A 52 -11.83 9.21 7.09
CA SER A 52 -12.96 9.77 6.32
C SER A 52 -12.64 10.79 5.23
N VAL A 53 -11.42 10.78 4.67
CA VAL A 53 -11.05 11.59 3.50
C VAL A 53 -10.87 10.67 2.31
N TYR A 54 -11.67 10.89 1.27
CA TYR A 54 -11.51 10.23 -0.02
C TYR A 54 -10.12 10.53 -0.57
N THR A 55 -9.33 9.48 -0.80
CA THR A 55 -7.96 9.63 -1.30
C THR A 55 -7.88 9.16 -2.75
N ASN A 56 -7.07 9.85 -3.56
CA ASN A 56 -6.75 9.42 -4.93
C ASN A 56 -5.32 8.89 -4.95
N ILE A 57 -5.14 7.67 -5.46
CA ILE A 57 -3.84 7.01 -5.55
C ILE A 57 -3.54 6.82 -7.02
N LYS A 58 -2.50 7.50 -7.49
CA LYS A 58 -2.13 7.48 -8.90
C LYS A 58 -1.31 6.23 -9.21
N THR A 59 -1.27 5.88 -10.48
CA THR A 59 -0.40 4.82 -11.01
C THR A 59 1.07 5.03 -10.62
N THR A 60 1.53 6.28 -10.62
CA THR A 60 2.88 6.68 -10.21
C THR A 60 3.19 6.36 -8.75
N ASP A 61 2.19 6.34 -7.87
CA ASP A 61 2.38 5.96 -6.47
C ASP A 61 2.72 4.47 -6.34
N PHE A 62 2.01 3.62 -7.08
CA PHE A 62 2.29 2.18 -7.12
C PHE A 62 3.63 1.88 -7.82
N GLN A 63 4.04 2.68 -8.80
CA GLN A 63 5.36 2.56 -9.44
C GLN A 63 6.48 2.89 -8.45
N ALA A 64 6.33 3.98 -7.70
CA ALA A 64 7.27 4.37 -6.65
C ALA A 64 7.36 3.30 -5.56
N LEU A 65 6.22 2.69 -5.18
CA LEU A 65 6.21 1.54 -4.27
C LEU A 65 6.97 0.36 -4.86
N GLY A 66 6.74 -0.01 -6.12
CA GLY A 66 7.45 -1.12 -6.76
C GLY A 66 8.96 -0.92 -6.80
N GLN A 67 9.41 0.29 -7.13
CA GLN A 67 10.83 0.67 -7.08
C GLN A 67 11.39 0.60 -5.66
N ALA A 68 10.67 1.13 -4.67
CA ALA A 68 11.05 1.05 -3.27
C ALA A 68 11.14 -0.41 -2.77
N LEU A 69 10.20 -1.26 -3.18
CA LEU A 69 10.17 -2.68 -2.84
C LEU A 69 11.36 -3.46 -3.43
N ASN A 70 11.89 -3.04 -4.57
CA ASN A 70 13.10 -3.64 -5.13
C ASN A 70 14.38 -3.19 -4.41
N ALA A 71 14.35 -2.03 -3.74
CA ALA A 71 15.49 -1.51 -2.97
C ALA A 71 15.57 -2.03 -1.53
N ILE A 72 14.54 -2.72 -1.02
CA ILE A 72 14.50 -3.27 0.36
C ILE A 72 14.89 -4.74 0.42
N ALA A 73 15.37 -5.16 1.59
CA ALA A 73 15.67 -6.55 1.86
C ALA A 73 14.41 -7.45 1.74
N GLY A 74 14.62 -8.69 1.27
CA GLY A 74 13.55 -9.60 0.88
C GLY A 74 12.56 -9.95 1.99
N ILE A 75 12.98 -9.90 3.26
CA ILE A 75 12.11 -10.19 4.42
C ILE A 75 11.04 -9.10 4.59
N GLN A 76 11.42 -7.84 4.47
CA GLN A 76 10.52 -6.70 4.59
C GLN A 76 9.53 -6.66 3.42
N LYS A 77 10.03 -6.94 2.20
CA LYS A 77 9.20 -7.10 1.01
C LYS A 77 8.15 -8.21 1.22
N ARG A 78 8.57 -9.40 1.66
CA ARG A 78 7.67 -10.52 1.95
C ARG A 78 6.58 -10.15 2.95
N GLU A 79 6.92 -9.41 3.99
CA GLU A 79 5.95 -9.03 5.01
C GLU A 79 4.89 -8.07 4.49
N LEU A 80 5.27 -7.08 3.66
CA LEU A 80 4.28 -6.21 3.00
C LEU A 80 3.37 -7.01 2.06
N HIS A 81 3.95 -7.89 1.24
CA HIS A 81 3.17 -8.76 0.35
C HIS A 81 2.25 -9.70 1.13
N ARG A 82 2.69 -10.22 2.28
CA ARG A 82 1.86 -11.07 3.15
C ARG A 82 0.62 -10.33 3.64
N ILE A 83 0.79 -9.12 4.17
CA ILE A 83 -0.32 -8.29 4.64
C ILE A 83 -1.27 -7.97 3.49
N ALA A 84 -0.73 -7.57 2.33
CA ALA A 84 -1.54 -7.26 1.16
C ALA A 84 -2.32 -8.48 0.64
N ALA A 85 -1.67 -9.64 0.52
CA ALA A 85 -2.30 -10.88 0.07
C ALA A 85 -3.44 -11.32 1.00
N LEU A 86 -3.27 -11.22 2.32
CA LEU A 86 -4.34 -11.49 3.30
C LEU A 86 -5.54 -10.58 3.07
N GLN A 87 -5.29 -9.27 2.89
CA GLN A 87 -6.36 -8.33 2.59
C GLN A 87 -7.05 -8.61 1.26
N VAL A 88 -6.34 -9.08 0.23
CA VAL A 88 -6.97 -9.48 -1.04
C VAL A 88 -7.84 -10.73 -0.87
N MET A 89 -7.37 -11.73 -0.12
CA MET A 89 -8.08 -13.00 0.10
C MET A 89 -9.37 -12.82 0.92
N GLU A 90 -9.33 -11.97 1.94
CA GLU A 90 -10.46 -11.75 2.86
C GLU A 90 -11.58 -10.87 2.26
N ARG A 91 -11.39 -10.33 1.04
CA ARG A 91 -12.28 -9.31 0.46
C ARG A 91 -12.95 -9.77 -0.82
N VAL A 92 -14.25 -9.48 -0.90
CA VAL A 92 -14.96 -9.45 -2.18
C VAL A 92 -14.44 -8.32 -3.08
N PRO A 93 -14.61 -8.40 -4.41
CA PRO A 93 -14.26 -7.33 -5.34
C PRO A 93 -14.79 -5.96 -4.87
N SER A 94 -13.86 -5.05 -4.57
CA SER A 94 -14.14 -3.73 -4.00
C SER A 94 -12.96 -2.79 -4.24
N ILE A 95 -13.16 -1.48 -4.10
CA ILE A 95 -12.09 -0.48 -4.25
C ILE A 95 -10.94 -0.71 -3.25
N ASN A 96 -11.27 -1.15 -2.03
CA ASN A 96 -10.29 -1.55 -1.01
C ASN A 96 -9.48 -2.77 -1.46
N ARG A 97 -10.14 -3.78 -2.06
CA ARG A 97 -9.43 -4.92 -2.63
C ARG A 97 -8.48 -4.49 -3.75
N SER A 98 -8.92 -3.63 -4.68
CA SER A 98 -8.06 -3.13 -5.77
C SER A 98 -6.85 -2.35 -5.27
N PHE A 99 -6.98 -1.63 -4.15
CA PHE A 99 -5.84 -1.02 -3.45
C PHE A 99 -4.84 -2.07 -2.96
N TRP A 100 -5.32 -3.11 -2.29
CA TRP A 100 -4.47 -4.18 -1.78
C TRP A 100 -3.84 -5.01 -2.89
N GLU A 101 -4.56 -5.25 -3.99
CA GLU A 101 -4.02 -5.89 -5.21
C GLU A 101 -2.90 -5.03 -5.83
N GLY A 102 -3.03 -3.70 -5.79
CA GLY A 102 -2.00 -2.77 -6.23
C GLY A 102 -0.73 -2.83 -5.36
N ILE A 103 -0.87 -3.02 -4.05
CA ILE A 103 0.27 -3.22 -3.13
C ILE A 103 0.88 -4.61 -3.31
N GLU A 104 0.06 -5.66 -3.36
CA GLU A 104 0.49 -7.05 -3.50
C GLU A 104 1.26 -7.26 -4.80
N ASN A 105 0.75 -6.73 -5.90
CA ASN A 105 1.35 -6.93 -7.20
C ASN A 105 2.37 -5.86 -7.59
N GLY A 106 2.45 -4.75 -6.83
CA GLY A 106 3.43 -3.68 -7.00
C GLY A 106 3.79 -3.40 -8.45
N CYS A 107 2.90 -2.75 -9.22
CA CYS A 107 3.12 -2.43 -10.64
C CYS A 107 3.85 -3.51 -11.46
N LYS A 108 3.52 -4.79 -11.25
CA LYS A 108 4.09 -5.92 -12.01
C LYS A 108 4.03 -5.65 -13.52
N ILE A 109 5.19 -5.35 -14.09
CA ILE A 109 5.65 -5.92 -15.35
C ILE A 109 6.31 -7.24 -14.97
#